data_AF-A0A0G1QEJ7-F1
#
_entry.id   AF-A0A0G1QEJ7-F1
#
_cell.length_a   1.000
_cell.length_b   1.000
_cell.length_c   1.000
_cell.angle_alpha   90.00
_cell.angle_beta   90.00
_cell.angle_gamma   90.00
#
_symmetry.space_group_name_H-M   'P 1'
#
loop_
_entity.id
_entity.type
_entity.pdbx_description
1 polymer ?
#
loop_
_entity_poly.entity_id
_entity_poly.type
_entity_poly.pdbx_seq_one_letter_code
_entity_poly.pdbx_strand_id
1 'polypeptide(L)'
;AVTATALDFGTVFPQEHLEKNLRVALSSSFLTEDRVDDVEYFIRQKPKCGVTSSDGTVLVGPTWTGHVVVVGIGDTQGYTSYIDCEQDRPGNVTPHSDDLDFYLLPSLCEYISKEADTDVVNDETTFSFHQPFAIATTTDNPFTPGPDIPPLTPGTLVWNDTNGRLSKADLDEEDNWIIDLSVPCFGNFCAQDWATFVDENDGPELEGPADPDDYVQPIENEHKIFGCNLWVEVTEVSETPRDVRISNSTDGGGINPDPVVFNPLPNTVVASTTYTYIVDTVSSSGSSIPTVQWKVTIDGPSVLSVGMVHVDEVGWQDPDELSGNIFHYKMSVVGGNLVAIGSCTTADDHSDACTVDDFDIDPIDNFKNIDSIHFDASAPSGVYVIKRQLVNTEDGSPLSNELIVDTVTK
;
A
#
# COMPACT_ATOMS: atom_id res chain seq x y z
N ALA A 1 -0.67 16.04 -9.18
CA ALA A 1 -1.46 16.87 -8.25
C ALA A 1 -2.92 16.59 -8.52
N VAL A 2 -3.66 16.09 -7.52
CA VAL A 2 -5.12 15.91 -7.64
C VAL A 2 -5.76 17.29 -7.56
N THR A 3 -6.61 17.62 -8.52
CA THR A 3 -7.38 18.88 -8.51
C THR A 3 -8.82 18.53 -8.17
N ALA A 4 -9.26 18.87 -6.97
CA ALA A 4 -10.66 18.70 -6.58
C ALA A 4 -11.52 19.75 -7.31
N THR A 5 -12.54 19.30 -8.03
CA THR A 5 -13.53 20.16 -8.70
C THR A 5 -14.83 20.11 -7.91
N ALA A 6 -15.49 21.25 -7.73
CA ALA A 6 -16.78 21.29 -7.07
C ALA A 6 -17.87 20.67 -7.95
N LEU A 7 -18.68 19.79 -7.36
CA LEU A 7 -19.94 19.33 -7.95
C LEU A 7 -21.04 20.33 -7.56
N ASP A 8 -21.54 21.08 -8.53
CA ASP A 8 -22.60 22.07 -8.33
C ASP A 8 -23.92 21.58 -8.93
N PHE A 9 -24.92 21.41 -8.06
CA PHE A 9 -26.29 21.05 -8.42
C PHE A 9 -27.16 22.29 -8.72
N GLY A 10 -26.66 23.50 -8.44
CA GLY A 10 -27.37 24.75 -8.70
C GLY A 10 -28.59 24.94 -7.80
N THR A 11 -29.61 25.60 -8.34
CA THR A 11 -30.91 25.73 -7.67
C THR A 11 -31.73 24.49 -7.95
N VAL A 12 -32.18 23.85 -6.87
CA VAL A 12 -32.99 22.64 -6.89
C VAL A 12 -34.34 22.90 -6.23
N PHE A 13 -35.32 22.07 -6.55
CA PHE A 13 -36.65 22.08 -5.96
C PHE A 13 -36.85 20.83 -5.08
N PRO A 14 -37.68 20.90 -4.03
CA PRO A 14 -37.97 19.74 -3.18
C PRO A 14 -38.41 18.52 -3.99
N GLN A 15 -37.89 17.35 -3.64
CA GLN A 15 -38.14 16.07 -4.31
C GLN A 15 -37.69 16.03 -5.78
N GLU A 16 -36.75 16.90 -6.17
CA GLU A 16 -35.96 16.68 -7.40
C GLU A 16 -34.88 15.61 -7.16
N HIS A 17 -34.46 15.01 -8.27
CA HIS A 17 -33.40 14.01 -8.34
C HIS A 17 -32.43 14.45 -9.44
N LEU A 18 -31.13 14.55 -9.12
CA LEU A 18 -30.13 15.14 -10.00
C LEU A 18 -28.83 14.35 -9.94
N GLU A 19 -28.30 13.98 -11.10
CA GLU A 19 -27.08 13.17 -11.21
C GLU A 19 -25.87 13.99 -11.68
N LYS A 20 -24.70 13.67 -11.13
CA LYS A 20 -23.39 14.15 -11.57
C LYS A 20 -22.39 12.99 -11.54
N ASN A 21 -21.41 13.01 -12.44
CA ASN A 21 -20.38 11.98 -12.46
C ASN A 21 -19.15 12.40 -11.67
N LEU A 22 -18.56 11.46 -10.93
CA LEU A 22 -17.26 11.58 -10.29
C LEU A 22 -16.35 10.46 -10.79
N ARG A 23 -15.32 10.82 -11.56
CA ARG A 23 -14.34 9.85 -12.07
C ARG A 23 -13.20 9.66 -11.07
N VAL A 24 -12.98 8.42 -10.64
CA VAL A 24 -11.79 7.97 -9.90
C VAL A 24 -11.00 7.04 -10.84
N ALA A 25 -9.68 7.20 -10.92
CA ALA A 25 -8.91 6.38 -11.84
C ALA A 25 -7.45 6.24 -11.42
N LEU A 26 -6.83 5.16 -11.85
CA LEU A 26 -5.41 4.94 -11.69
C LEU A 26 -4.62 6.04 -12.41
N SER A 27 -3.61 6.56 -11.73
CA SER A 27 -2.71 7.54 -12.32
C SER A 27 -1.84 6.89 -13.39
N SER A 28 -1.39 7.67 -14.39
CA SER A 28 -0.46 7.15 -15.41
C SER A 28 0.81 6.56 -14.80
N SER A 29 1.31 7.12 -13.70
CA SER A 29 2.47 6.56 -12.97
C SER A 29 2.18 5.19 -12.35
N PHE A 30 0.95 4.96 -11.88
CA PHE A 30 0.54 3.66 -11.34
C PHE A 30 0.39 2.63 -12.45
N LEU A 31 -0.21 3.02 -13.58
CA LEU A 31 -0.35 2.15 -14.76
C LEU A 31 0.99 1.72 -15.35
N THR A 32 2.03 2.57 -15.27
CA THR A 32 3.38 2.26 -15.75
C THR A 32 4.25 1.49 -14.75
N GLU A 33 3.81 1.34 -13.50
CA GLU A 33 4.58 0.67 -12.46
C GLU A 33 4.20 -0.81 -12.39
N ASP A 34 5.15 -1.69 -12.69
CA ASP A 34 4.92 -3.15 -12.74
C ASP A 34 4.80 -3.78 -11.34
N ARG A 35 5.31 -3.10 -10.31
CA ARG A 35 5.32 -3.62 -8.94
C ARG A 35 3.96 -3.61 -8.24
N VAL A 36 3.03 -2.76 -8.65
CA VAL A 36 1.72 -2.59 -7.99
C VAL A 36 0.62 -3.14 -8.88
N ASP A 37 -0.52 -3.53 -8.34
CA ASP A 37 -1.63 -4.06 -9.15
C ASP A 37 -2.99 -3.46 -8.77
N ASP A 38 -3.37 -3.61 -7.50
CA ASP A 38 -4.68 -3.17 -6.98
C ASP A 38 -4.56 -1.89 -6.15
N VAL A 39 -5.64 -1.12 -6.13
CA VAL A 39 -5.86 0.01 -5.23
C VAL A 39 -7.22 -0.15 -4.57
N GLU A 40 -7.23 -0.26 -3.25
CA GLU A 40 -8.45 -0.13 -2.45
C GLU A 40 -8.59 1.32 -2.01
N TYR A 41 -9.80 1.86 -2.08
CA TYR A 41 -10.09 3.21 -1.65
C TYR A 41 -11.52 3.33 -1.11
N PHE A 42 -11.82 4.47 -0.49
CA PHE A 42 -13.18 4.80 -0.11
C PHE A 42 -13.57 6.22 -0.54
N ILE A 43 -14.87 6.43 -0.71
CA ILE A 43 -15.51 7.74 -0.83
C ILE A 43 -16.28 8.02 0.46
N ARG A 44 -15.80 9.02 1.21
CA ARG A 44 -16.40 9.45 2.47
C ARG A 44 -17.11 10.78 2.33
N GLN A 45 -18.28 10.89 2.96
CA GLN A 45 -18.99 12.15 3.07
C GLN A 45 -18.67 12.86 4.38
N LYS A 46 -18.15 14.08 4.28
CA LYS A 46 -17.78 14.90 5.45
C LYS A 46 -18.59 16.19 5.47
N PRO A 47 -18.97 16.69 6.66
CA PRO A 47 -19.60 17.99 6.81
C PRO A 47 -18.79 19.11 6.14
N LYS A 48 -19.49 20.15 5.68
CA LYS A 48 -18.88 21.28 4.99
C LYS A 48 -19.13 22.59 5.72
N CYS A 49 -18.06 23.35 5.92
CA CYS A 49 -18.12 24.70 6.44
C CYS A 49 -17.88 25.69 5.30
N GLY A 50 -18.42 26.90 5.42
CA GLY A 50 -18.25 27.91 4.40
C GLY A 50 -18.46 29.32 4.92
N VAL A 51 -18.02 30.30 4.12
CA VAL A 51 -18.31 31.71 4.37
C VAL A 51 -19.56 32.10 3.59
N THR A 52 -20.63 32.41 4.32
CA THR A 52 -21.90 32.82 3.73
C THR A 52 -22.28 34.24 4.16
N SER A 53 -23.18 34.85 3.39
CA SER A 53 -23.85 36.10 3.76
C SER A 53 -25.36 35.93 3.66
N SER A 54 -26.10 36.92 4.18
CA SER A 54 -27.56 36.95 4.09
C SER A 54 -28.19 35.70 4.71
N ASP A 55 -27.79 35.38 5.94
CA ASP A 55 -28.25 34.19 6.70
C ASP A 55 -28.09 32.89 5.89
N GLY A 56 -26.88 32.63 5.36
CA GLY A 56 -26.59 31.36 4.69
C GLY A 56 -27.08 31.24 3.24
N THR A 57 -27.75 32.23 2.67
CA THR A 57 -28.35 32.13 1.31
C THR A 57 -27.36 32.42 0.17
N VAL A 58 -26.21 33.03 0.47
CA VAL A 58 -25.19 33.35 -0.54
C VAL A 58 -23.82 32.89 -0.07
N LEU A 59 -23.11 32.11 -0.88
CA LEU A 59 -21.72 31.75 -0.64
C LEU A 59 -20.80 32.89 -1.12
N VAL A 60 -20.01 33.47 -0.23
CA VAL A 60 -19.18 34.66 -0.51
C VAL A 60 -17.68 34.44 -0.31
N GLY A 61 -17.29 33.27 0.19
CA GLY A 61 -15.90 32.91 0.39
C GLY A 61 -15.65 31.42 0.14
N PRO A 62 -14.46 30.93 0.51
CA PRO A 62 -14.14 29.52 0.31
C PRO A 62 -14.96 28.63 1.25
N THR A 63 -14.97 27.34 0.92
CA THR A 63 -15.50 26.27 1.77
C THR A 63 -14.37 25.36 2.21
N TRP A 64 -14.56 24.65 3.31
CA TRP A 64 -13.63 23.66 3.83
C TRP A 64 -14.37 22.55 4.57
N THR A 65 -13.64 21.56 5.05
CA THR A 65 -14.19 20.43 5.80
C THR A 65 -14.57 20.85 7.21
N GLY A 66 -15.76 20.48 7.67
CA GLY A 66 -16.12 20.56 9.07
C GLY A 66 -15.53 19.37 9.83
N HIS A 67 -14.81 19.63 10.92
CA HIS A 67 -14.20 18.59 11.72
C HIS A 67 -15.20 18.01 12.71
N VAL A 68 -15.47 16.71 12.65
CA VAL A 68 -16.37 16.05 13.61
C VAL A 68 -15.61 15.84 14.92
N VAL A 69 -16.01 16.53 15.98
CA VAL A 69 -15.44 16.37 17.32
C VAL A 69 -16.37 15.51 18.16
N VAL A 70 -15.88 14.35 18.61
CA VAL A 70 -16.60 13.50 19.57
C VAL A 70 -16.29 13.94 21.00
N VAL A 71 -17.33 14.11 21.80
CA VAL A 71 -17.25 14.48 23.22
C VAL A 71 -17.98 13.46 24.09
N GLY A 72 -17.33 13.04 25.17
CA GLY A 72 -17.94 12.21 26.20
C GLY A 72 -18.85 13.03 27.12
N ILE A 73 -20.02 12.50 27.46
CA ILE A 73 -20.98 13.14 28.36
C ILE A 73 -20.85 12.54 29.77
N GLY A 74 -19.93 13.09 30.56
CA GLY A 74 -19.75 12.78 31.98
C GLY A 74 -19.30 11.33 32.28
N ASP A 75 -19.21 11.02 33.57
CA ASP A 75 -18.57 9.80 34.09
C ASP A 75 -19.40 8.53 33.90
N THR A 76 -20.57 8.58 33.24
CA THR A 76 -21.45 7.40 33.21
C THR A 76 -22.17 7.03 31.92
N GLN A 77 -22.73 7.88 31.05
CA GLN A 77 -23.44 7.35 29.87
C GLN A 77 -23.55 8.36 28.71
N GLY A 78 -22.77 8.14 27.65
CA GLY A 78 -23.04 8.66 26.32
C GLY A 78 -21.88 9.40 25.67
N TYR A 79 -21.85 9.35 24.35
CA TYR A 79 -21.01 10.18 23.49
C TYR A 79 -21.92 11.00 22.59
N THR A 80 -21.50 12.22 22.27
CA THR A 80 -22.14 13.05 21.25
C THR A 80 -21.06 13.68 20.38
N SER A 81 -21.46 14.33 19.30
CA SER A 81 -20.55 15.05 18.41
C SER A 81 -21.05 16.45 18.12
N TYR A 82 -20.11 17.34 17.84
CA TYR A 82 -20.39 18.62 17.20
C TYR A 82 -19.41 18.82 16.03
N ILE A 83 -19.77 19.71 15.11
CA ILE A 83 -18.89 20.06 13.99
C ILE A 83 -18.10 21.32 14.34
N ASP A 84 -16.78 21.20 14.34
CA ASP A 84 -15.85 22.31 14.49
C ASP A 84 -15.42 22.83 13.11
N CYS A 85 -15.88 24.03 12.78
CA CYS A 85 -15.50 24.72 11.55
C CYS A 85 -14.18 25.50 11.68
N GLU A 86 -13.58 25.62 12.86
CA GLU A 86 -12.34 26.38 13.04
C GLU A 86 -11.10 25.51 12.81
N GLN A 87 -11.17 24.23 13.16
CA GLN A 87 -10.03 23.31 13.13
C GLN A 87 -9.39 23.17 11.73
N ASP A 88 -10.21 23.01 10.70
CA ASP A 88 -9.75 22.83 9.31
C ASP A 88 -9.87 24.13 8.48
N ARG A 89 -10.07 25.29 9.12
CA ARG A 89 -10.25 26.57 8.43
C ARG A 89 -8.96 26.99 7.72
N PRO A 90 -9.02 27.38 6.42
CA PRO A 90 -7.86 27.92 5.73
C PRO A 90 -7.35 29.21 6.38
N GLY A 91 -6.03 29.32 6.59
CA GLY A 91 -5.44 30.45 7.33
C GLY A 91 -5.60 31.83 6.69
N ASN A 92 -5.98 31.90 5.40
CA ASN A 92 -6.31 33.14 4.69
C ASN A 92 -7.77 33.57 4.84
N VAL A 93 -8.61 32.75 5.48
CA VAL A 93 -10.01 33.08 5.79
C VAL A 93 -10.02 33.75 7.16
N THR A 94 -10.21 35.07 7.15
CA THR A 94 -10.37 35.86 8.38
C THR A 94 -11.84 36.25 8.56
N PRO A 95 -12.35 36.26 9.80
CA PRO A 95 -13.68 36.79 10.06
C PRO A 95 -13.80 38.24 9.58
N HIS A 96 -14.75 38.52 8.68
CA HIS A 96 -14.87 39.85 8.06
C HIS A 96 -16.27 40.44 8.27
N SER A 97 -16.36 41.44 9.16
CA SER A 97 -17.51 42.33 9.36
C SER A 97 -18.84 41.70 9.84
N ASP A 98 -19.73 42.56 10.33
CA ASP A 98 -20.93 42.24 11.11
C ASP A 98 -22.04 41.47 10.34
N ASP A 99 -21.88 41.25 9.02
CA ASP A 99 -22.86 40.60 8.12
C ASP A 99 -22.33 39.28 7.48
N LEU A 100 -21.13 38.80 7.86
CA LEU A 100 -20.62 37.49 7.44
C LEU A 100 -20.76 36.47 8.56
N ASP A 101 -21.48 35.41 8.22
CA ASP A 101 -21.87 34.35 9.13
C ASP A 101 -21.05 33.10 8.76
N PHE A 102 -20.06 32.77 9.60
CA PHE A 102 -19.19 31.59 9.46
C PHE A 102 -19.84 30.41 10.13
N TYR A 103 -20.39 29.48 9.36
CA TYR A 103 -21.06 28.34 9.96
C TYR A 103 -20.87 27.06 9.16
N LEU A 104 -21.18 25.97 9.88
CA LEU A 104 -21.57 24.70 9.30
C LEU A 104 -22.68 24.97 8.28
N LEU A 105 -22.45 24.57 7.03
CA LEU A 105 -23.52 24.59 6.03
C LEU A 105 -24.53 23.50 6.40
N PRO A 106 -25.84 23.72 6.19
CA PRO A 106 -26.82 22.64 6.22
C PRO A 106 -26.31 21.42 5.45
N SER A 107 -26.40 20.27 6.08
CA SER A 107 -25.76 19.07 5.57
C SER A 107 -26.48 18.58 4.32
N LEU A 108 -25.68 18.35 3.27
CA LEU A 108 -26.13 17.69 2.05
C LEU A 108 -25.80 16.19 2.05
N CYS A 109 -25.02 15.72 3.03
CA CYS A 109 -24.40 14.40 2.97
C CYS A 109 -25.41 13.26 3.03
N GLU A 110 -26.46 13.41 3.84
CA GLU A 110 -27.56 12.45 4.01
C GLU A 110 -28.38 12.28 2.73
N TYR A 111 -28.28 13.20 1.78
CA TYR A 111 -29.11 13.25 0.57
C TYR A 111 -28.34 12.91 -0.69
N ILE A 112 -27.05 12.62 -0.55
CA ILE A 112 -26.18 12.28 -1.67
C ILE A 112 -25.94 10.77 -1.68
N SER A 113 -26.43 10.11 -2.71
CA SER A 113 -26.08 8.73 -3.02
C SER A 113 -24.76 8.67 -3.81
N LYS A 114 -24.13 7.50 -3.76
CA LYS A 114 -22.90 7.15 -4.47
C LYS A 114 -23.15 5.78 -5.07
N GLU A 115 -23.42 5.73 -6.37
CA GLU A 115 -23.63 4.49 -7.10
C GLU A 115 -22.36 4.12 -7.88
N ALA A 116 -21.95 2.88 -7.72
CA ALA A 116 -20.87 2.27 -8.49
C ALA A 116 -21.24 2.23 -9.98
N ASP A 117 -20.24 2.21 -10.85
CA ASP A 117 -20.50 1.84 -12.23
C ASP A 117 -20.73 0.32 -12.35
N THR A 118 -21.29 -0.12 -13.47
CA THR A 118 -21.67 -1.52 -13.67
C THR A 118 -20.61 -2.33 -14.43
N ASP A 119 -19.40 -1.79 -14.63
CA ASP A 119 -18.41 -2.39 -15.50
C ASP A 119 -17.70 -3.58 -14.81
N VAL A 120 -17.31 -3.43 -13.54
CA VAL A 120 -16.80 -4.51 -12.67
C VAL A 120 -17.55 -4.49 -11.33
N VAL A 121 -17.89 -5.66 -10.78
CA VAL A 121 -18.67 -5.77 -9.54
C VAL A 121 -17.75 -5.97 -8.34
N ASN A 122 -17.07 -4.91 -7.95
CA ASN A 122 -16.14 -4.82 -6.82
C ASN A 122 -16.31 -3.54 -5.98
N ASP A 123 -17.18 -2.64 -6.41
CA ASP A 123 -17.51 -1.40 -5.71
C ASP A 123 -18.81 -1.50 -4.92
N GLU A 124 -18.89 -0.75 -3.82
CA GLU A 124 -20.10 -0.62 -3.02
C GLU A 124 -21.03 0.49 -3.55
N THR A 125 -22.25 0.51 -3.06
CA THR A 125 -23.20 1.60 -3.31
C THR A 125 -23.74 2.09 -1.98
N THR A 126 -23.86 3.40 -1.84
CA THR A 126 -24.53 4.03 -0.70
C THR A 126 -25.66 4.87 -1.23
N PHE A 127 -26.87 4.53 -0.84
CA PHE A 127 -28.10 5.23 -1.22
C PHE A 127 -28.23 6.58 -0.51
N SER A 128 -29.26 7.34 -0.88
CA SER A 128 -29.63 8.56 -0.16
C SER A 128 -30.33 8.19 1.15
N PHE A 129 -30.65 9.18 1.97
CA PHE A 129 -31.36 9.04 3.25
C PHE A 129 -30.63 8.12 4.23
N HIS A 130 -29.32 8.35 4.37
CA HIS A 130 -28.44 7.65 5.30
C HIS A 130 -27.76 8.62 6.27
N GLN A 131 -27.13 8.07 7.31
CA GLN A 131 -26.24 8.83 8.19
C GLN A 131 -24.81 8.79 7.63
N PRO A 132 -24.10 9.95 7.51
CA PRO A 132 -22.74 9.98 6.96
C PRO A 132 -21.68 9.46 7.95
N PHE A 133 -21.99 9.47 9.24
CA PHE A 133 -21.15 8.93 10.31
C PHE A 133 -22.00 8.61 11.54
N ALA A 134 -21.45 7.81 12.44
CA ALA A 134 -22.05 7.46 13.72
C ALA A 134 -20.97 7.41 14.79
N ILE A 135 -21.39 7.53 16.05
CA ILE A 135 -20.50 7.30 17.19
C ILE A 135 -20.79 5.91 17.72
N ALA A 136 -19.78 5.06 17.75
CA ALA A 136 -19.90 3.72 18.30
C ALA A 136 -20.36 3.79 19.77
N THR A 137 -21.53 3.25 20.07
CA THR A 137 -22.06 3.15 21.44
C THR A 137 -21.82 1.77 22.06
N THR A 138 -21.61 0.77 21.20
CA THR A 138 -21.21 -0.60 21.55
C THR A 138 -19.85 -0.91 20.92
N THR A 139 -19.45 -2.19 20.95
CA THR A 139 -18.27 -2.69 20.26
C THR A 139 -18.51 -3.00 18.78
N ASP A 140 -19.74 -2.88 18.30
CA ASP A 140 -20.13 -3.25 16.95
C ASP A 140 -20.00 -2.05 16.01
N ASN A 141 -19.60 -2.29 14.76
CA ASN A 141 -19.61 -1.27 13.73
C ASN A 141 -21.06 -1.05 13.25
N PRO A 142 -21.60 0.19 13.34
CA PRO A 142 -22.98 0.47 12.98
C PRO A 142 -23.27 0.44 11.47
N PHE A 143 -22.24 0.52 10.61
CA PHE A 143 -22.39 0.54 9.16
C PHE A 143 -21.95 -0.76 8.48
N THR A 144 -21.00 -1.49 9.08
CA THR A 144 -20.54 -2.78 8.55
C THR A 144 -20.62 -3.89 9.61
N PRO A 145 -21.77 -4.58 9.72
CA PRO A 145 -21.91 -5.70 10.62
C PRO A 145 -21.18 -6.94 10.07
N GLY A 146 -20.24 -7.51 10.83
CA GLY A 146 -19.54 -8.73 10.42
C GLY A 146 -18.66 -9.36 11.52
N PRO A 147 -18.46 -10.70 11.50
CA PRO A 147 -17.69 -11.40 12.53
C PRO A 147 -16.18 -11.11 12.51
N ASP A 148 -15.67 -10.57 11.39
CA ASP A 148 -14.25 -10.33 11.15
C ASP A 148 -13.84 -8.85 11.36
N ILE A 149 -14.79 -7.98 11.73
CA ILE A 149 -14.51 -6.58 12.06
C ILE A 149 -13.98 -6.49 13.51
N PRO A 150 -12.79 -5.90 13.74
CA PRO A 150 -12.29 -5.72 15.10
C PRO A 150 -13.28 -4.94 15.98
N PRO A 151 -13.45 -5.31 17.25
CA PRO A 151 -14.40 -4.63 18.12
C PRO A 151 -14.00 -3.16 18.32
N LEU A 152 -14.96 -2.26 18.11
CA LEU A 152 -14.77 -0.83 18.30
C LEU A 152 -14.71 -0.46 19.78
N THR A 153 -13.99 0.62 20.08
CA THR A 153 -14.07 1.23 21.42
C THR A 153 -15.27 2.19 21.44
N PRO A 154 -16.17 2.13 22.45
CA PRO A 154 -17.24 3.12 22.57
C PRO A 154 -16.69 4.56 22.54
N GLY A 155 -17.36 5.44 21.80
CA GLY A 155 -16.89 6.80 21.52
C GLY A 155 -16.03 6.93 20.27
N THR A 156 -15.79 5.84 19.54
CA THR A 156 -15.12 5.90 18.24
C THR A 156 -16.06 6.52 17.21
N LEU A 157 -15.57 7.51 16.45
CA LEU A 157 -16.23 8.02 15.26
C LEU A 157 -16.08 6.98 14.14
N VAL A 158 -17.21 6.53 13.60
CA VAL A 158 -17.28 5.59 12.47
C VAL A 158 -17.87 6.33 11.29
N TRP A 159 -17.23 6.25 10.14
CA TRP A 159 -17.73 6.85 8.90
C TRP A 159 -18.51 5.82 8.09
N ASN A 160 -19.55 6.28 7.40
CA ASN A 160 -20.27 5.48 6.41
C ASN A 160 -19.55 5.61 5.07
N ASP A 161 -18.45 4.89 4.95
CA ASP A 161 -17.57 4.92 3.78
C ASP A 161 -18.12 4.02 2.68
N THR A 162 -18.14 4.49 1.44
CA THR A 162 -18.43 3.67 0.26
C THR A 162 -17.12 3.17 -0.31
N ASN A 163 -16.86 1.88 -0.25
CA ASN A 163 -15.60 1.30 -0.72
C ASN A 163 -15.61 1.11 -2.24
N GLY A 164 -14.45 1.30 -2.85
CA GLY A 164 -14.21 0.96 -4.24
C GLY A 164 -12.82 0.37 -4.44
N ARG A 165 -12.64 -0.33 -5.57
CA ARG A 165 -11.41 -1.05 -5.89
C ARG A 165 -11.06 -0.87 -7.36
N LEU A 166 -9.82 -0.52 -7.66
CA LEU A 166 -9.26 -0.53 -9.01
C LEU A 166 -8.20 -1.63 -9.14
N SER A 167 -8.14 -2.31 -10.27
CA SER A 167 -7.18 -3.39 -10.54
C SER A 167 -6.73 -3.44 -12.00
N LYS A 168 -5.41 -3.41 -12.23
CA LYS A 168 -4.87 -3.59 -13.60
C LYS A 168 -5.11 -5.00 -14.11
N ALA A 169 -4.96 -6.02 -13.26
CA ALA A 169 -5.16 -7.42 -13.63
C ALA A 169 -6.61 -7.70 -14.08
N ASP A 170 -7.60 -7.04 -13.44
CA ASP A 170 -9.01 -7.18 -13.80
C ASP A 170 -9.47 -6.23 -14.93
N LEU A 171 -8.54 -5.42 -15.48
CA LEU A 171 -8.80 -4.36 -16.47
C LEU A 171 -9.78 -3.29 -15.97
N ASP A 172 -9.69 -3.01 -14.68
CA ASP A 172 -10.52 -2.10 -13.92
C ASP A 172 -9.71 -0.88 -13.47
N GLU A 173 -9.44 0.01 -14.42
CA GLU A 173 -8.48 1.12 -14.24
C GLU A 173 -9.16 2.46 -13.89
N GLU A 174 -10.49 2.52 -13.97
CA GLU A 174 -11.29 3.69 -13.64
C GLU A 174 -12.71 3.32 -13.19
N ASP A 175 -13.21 4.06 -12.20
CA ASP A 175 -14.58 4.01 -11.73
C ASP A 175 -15.28 5.33 -12.05
N ASN A 176 -16.46 5.24 -12.63
CA ASN A 176 -17.30 6.38 -13.02
C ASN A 176 -18.54 6.49 -12.12
N TRP A 177 -18.32 6.84 -10.86
CA TRP A 177 -19.37 7.00 -9.86
C TRP A 177 -20.46 7.97 -10.28
N ILE A 178 -21.71 7.54 -10.08
CA ILE A 178 -22.88 8.41 -10.18
C ILE A 178 -23.16 8.97 -8.79
N ILE A 179 -23.02 10.30 -8.68
CA ILE A 179 -23.36 11.07 -7.49
C ILE A 179 -24.73 11.67 -7.71
N ASP A 180 -25.75 11.09 -7.10
CA ASP A 180 -27.11 11.64 -7.13
C ASP A 180 -27.42 12.46 -5.87
N LEU A 181 -28.24 13.49 -6.05
CA LEU A 181 -28.83 14.30 -5.00
C LEU A 181 -30.36 14.10 -4.99
N SER A 182 -30.84 13.42 -3.96
CA SER A 182 -32.26 13.29 -3.63
C SER A 182 -32.71 14.45 -2.73
N VAL A 183 -33.34 15.48 -3.32
CA VAL A 183 -33.54 16.77 -2.65
C VAL A 183 -34.60 16.69 -1.54
N PRO A 184 -34.27 17.07 -0.28
CA PRO A 184 -35.24 17.03 0.80
C PRO A 184 -36.36 18.07 0.66
N CYS A 185 -37.48 17.80 1.30
CA CYS A 185 -38.48 18.82 1.62
C CYS A 185 -38.14 19.56 2.93
N PHE A 186 -38.83 20.68 3.17
CA PHE A 186 -38.58 21.57 4.30
C PHE A 186 -39.81 21.67 5.22
N GLY A 187 -39.64 21.39 6.50
CA GLY A 187 -40.68 21.46 7.53
C GLY A 187 -41.96 20.73 7.11
N ASN A 188 -43.12 21.38 7.27
CA ASN A 188 -44.41 20.78 6.91
C ASN A 188 -44.79 20.96 5.43
N PHE A 189 -43.84 21.29 4.55
CA PHE A 189 -44.08 21.57 3.12
C PHE A 189 -43.66 20.42 2.19
N CYS A 190 -43.59 19.20 2.72
CA CYS A 190 -43.39 17.98 1.94
C CYS A 190 -44.65 17.65 1.11
N ALA A 191 -44.47 17.09 -0.08
CA ALA A 191 -45.60 16.58 -0.85
C ALA A 191 -46.17 15.31 -0.21
N GLN A 192 -47.36 14.91 -0.66
CA GLN A 192 -48.10 13.78 -0.09
C GLN A 192 -47.39 12.44 -0.27
N ASP A 193 -46.49 12.36 -1.23
CA ASP A 193 -45.70 11.18 -1.60
C ASP A 193 -44.28 11.21 -1.00
N TRP A 194 -43.99 12.09 -0.04
CA TRP A 194 -42.67 12.17 0.58
C TRP A 194 -42.14 10.83 1.09
N ALA A 195 -42.99 10.07 1.79
CA ALA A 195 -42.60 8.74 2.26
C ALA A 195 -42.24 7.81 1.11
N THR A 196 -43.00 7.84 0.01
CA THR A 196 -42.70 7.05 -1.19
C THR A 196 -41.40 7.52 -1.86
N PHE A 197 -41.13 8.82 -1.90
CA PHE A 197 -39.87 9.35 -2.41
C PHE A 197 -38.67 8.89 -1.58
N VAL A 198 -38.79 8.84 -0.25
CA VAL A 198 -37.74 8.31 0.63
C VAL A 198 -37.53 6.82 0.36
N ASP A 199 -38.59 6.02 0.39
CA ASP A 199 -38.55 4.57 0.13
C ASP A 199 -38.00 4.22 -1.27
N GLU A 200 -38.14 5.10 -2.26
CA GLU A 200 -37.64 4.87 -3.62
C GLU A 200 -36.12 5.13 -3.76
N ASN A 201 -35.51 5.87 -2.83
CA ASN A 201 -34.12 6.31 -2.92
C ASN A 201 -33.25 5.95 -1.69
N ASP A 202 -33.79 5.26 -0.68
CA ASP A 202 -33.06 4.81 0.52
C ASP A 202 -32.41 3.40 0.37
N GLY A 203 -32.66 2.73 -0.76
CA GLY A 203 -32.01 1.48 -1.13
C GLY A 203 -32.84 0.21 -0.87
N PRO A 204 -32.23 -0.99 -0.94
CA PRO A 204 -32.93 -2.24 -0.73
C PRO A 204 -33.35 -2.41 0.75
N GLU A 205 -34.54 -2.96 0.98
CA GLU A 205 -35.18 -3.16 2.31
C GLU A 205 -34.33 -3.86 3.40
N LEU A 206 -33.17 -4.43 3.06
CA LEU A 206 -32.29 -5.16 3.98
C LEU A 206 -31.61 -4.26 5.02
N GLU A 207 -31.40 -2.98 4.72
CA GLU A 207 -30.80 -1.99 5.64
C GLU A 207 -31.83 -1.44 6.66
N GLY A 208 -33.11 -1.80 6.49
CA GLY A 208 -34.23 -1.22 7.22
C GLY A 208 -34.64 0.12 6.60
N PRO A 209 -35.94 0.38 6.39
CA PRO A 209 -36.38 1.60 5.70
C PRO A 209 -36.00 2.84 6.52
N ALA A 210 -35.52 3.87 5.84
CA ALA A 210 -35.33 5.19 6.42
C ALA A 210 -36.67 5.71 6.95
N ASP A 211 -36.69 6.32 8.14
CA ASP A 211 -37.88 7.04 8.59
C ASP A 211 -37.96 8.37 7.81
N PRO A 212 -38.98 8.61 6.98
CA PRO A 212 -39.07 9.84 6.19
C PRO A 212 -39.08 11.10 7.05
N ASP A 213 -39.56 11.02 8.30
CA ASP A 213 -39.60 12.16 9.22
C ASP A 213 -38.19 12.59 9.67
N ASP A 214 -37.22 11.67 9.72
CA ASP A 214 -35.83 11.96 10.09
C ASP A 214 -35.08 12.77 9.02
N TYR A 215 -35.57 12.74 7.79
CA TYR A 215 -34.93 13.36 6.62
C TYR A 215 -35.63 14.63 6.11
N VAL A 216 -36.63 15.13 6.84
CA VAL A 216 -37.23 16.45 6.58
C VAL A 216 -36.29 17.56 7.07
N GLN A 217 -35.91 18.47 6.19
CA GLN A 217 -35.07 19.60 6.58
C GLN A 217 -35.83 20.62 7.43
N PRO A 218 -35.19 21.24 8.43
CA PRO A 218 -35.77 22.37 9.15
C PRO A 218 -36.18 23.50 8.19
N ILE A 219 -37.31 24.15 8.46
CA ILE A 219 -37.86 25.20 7.57
C ILE A 219 -36.92 26.41 7.46
N GLU A 220 -36.14 26.68 8.50
CA GLU A 220 -35.12 27.72 8.50
C GLU A 220 -33.98 27.48 7.51
N ASN A 221 -33.82 26.26 6.99
CA ASN A 221 -32.83 25.95 5.96
C ASN A 221 -33.35 26.20 4.54
N GLU A 222 -34.64 26.51 4.37
CA GLU A 222 -35.23 26.83 3.08
C GLU A 222 -34.46 28.03 2.46
N HIS A 223 -33.91 27.83 1.25
CA HIS A 223 -33.05 28.78 0.51
C HIS A 223 -31.59 28.93 0.99
N LYS A 224 -31.14 28.20 2.00
CA LYS A 224 -29.73 28.23 2.41
C LYS A 224 -28.84 27.45 1.45
N ILE A 225 -27.53 27.75 1.47
CA ILE A 225 -26.51 26.99 0.75
C ILE A 225 -26.17 25.73 1.55
N PHE A 226 -26.47 24.57 0.98
CA PHE A 226 -26.12 23.27 1.54
C PHE A 226 -24.70 22.85 1.15
N GLY A 227 -24.12 21.91 1.90
CA GLY A 227 -22.79 21.41 1.57
C GLY A 227 -22.47 20.03 2.11
N CYS A 228 -21.75 19.27 1.30
CA CYS A 228 -21.04 18.05 1.70
C CYS A 228 -19.68 18.01 0.98
N ASN A 229 -18.67 17.45 1.62
CA ASN A 229 -17.39 17.13 0.97
C ASN A 229 -17.34 15.63 0.68
N LEU A 230 -17.05 15.28 -0.57
CA LEU A 230 -16.65 13.93 -0.94
C LEU A 230 -15.14 13.81 -0.78
N TRP A 231 -14.70 12.92 0.10
CA TRP A 231 -13.31 12.67 0.42
C TRP A 231 -12.92 11.30 -0.10
N VAL A 232 -12.05 11.27 -1.11
CA VAL A 232 -11.53 10.03 -1.70
C VAL A 232 -10.15 9.76 -1.12
N GLU A 233 -9.96 8.57 -0.55
CA GLU A 233 -8.70 8.19 0.09
C GLU A 233 -8.36 6.73 -0.21
N VAL A 234 -7.11 6.50 -0.60
CA VAL A 234 -6.54 5.17 -0.83
C VAL A 234 -6.18 4.54 0.51
N THR A 235 -6.67 3.33 0.75
CA THR A 235 -6.45 2.56 1.99
C THR A 235 -5.39 1.49 1.82
N GLU A 236 -5.34 0.86 0.65
CA GLU A 236 -4.40 -0.23 0.36
C GLU A 236 -3.92 -0.16 -1.10
N VAL A 237 -2.70 -0.63 -1.31
CA VAL A 237 -2.13 -0.88 -2.64
C VAL A 237 -1.52 -2.26 -2.60
N SER A 238 -1.96 -3.17 -3.49
CA SER A 238 -1.35 -4.49 -3.58
C SER A 238 -0.02 -4.41 -4.33
N GLU A 239 0.95 -5.20 -3.87
CA GLU A 239 2.26 -5.33 -4.51
C GLU A 239 2.40 -6.73 -5.10
N THR A 240 2.92 -6.81 -6.32
CA THR A 240 3.32 -8.09 -6.91
C THR A 240 4.43 -8.71 -6.05
N PRO A 241 4.30 -9.98 -5.62
CA PRO A 241 5.31 -10.61 -4.77
C PRO A 241 6.69 -10.60 -5.43
N ARG A 242 7.70 -10.04 -4.75
CA ARG A 242 9.12 -10.19 -5.14
C ARG A 242 9.66 -11.50 -4.59
N ASP A 243 9.37 -12.60 -5.27
CA ASP A 243 9.95 -13.90 -4.92
C ASP A 243 11.23 -14.15 -5.73
N VAL A 244 12.39 -13.96 -5.08
CA VAL A 244 13.68 -14.48 -5.58
C VAL A 244 14.09 -15.66 -4.71
N ARG A 245 14.26 -16.83 -5.34
CA ARG A 245 14.64 -18.06 -4.64
C ARG A 245 16.00 -18.52 -5.08
N ILE A 246 16.83 -18.89 -4.11
CA ILE A 246 18.13 -19.51 -4.36
C ILE A 246 18.18 -20.92 -3.79
N SER A 247 18.83 -21.84 -4.51
CA SER A 247 18.96 -23.24 -4.11
C SER A 247 20.31 -23.83 -4.54
N ASN A 248 20.71 -24.95 -3.94
CA ASN A 248 21.88 -25.68 -4.39
C ASN A 248 21.58 -26.33 -5.75
N SER A 249 22.51 -26.14 -6.70
CA SER A 249 22.33 -26.75 -8.01
C SER A 249 22.41 -28.28 -7.94
N THR A 250 21.45 -28.95 -8.56
CA THR A 250 21.47 -30.42 -8.72
C THR A 250 22.17 -30.86 -10.02
N ASP A 251 22.37 -29.92 -10.95
CA ASP A 251 23.05 -30.14 -12.22
C ASP A 251 24.54 -29.85 -12.08
N GLY A 252 25.31 -30.87 -11.68
CA GLY A 252 26.78 -30.79 -11.62
C GLY A 252 27.49 -30.70 -12.98
N GLY A 253 26.80 -30.36 -14.06
CA GLY A 253 27.35 -30.37 -15.42
C GLY A 253 26.63 -29.39 -16.34
N GLY A 254 27.26 -28.25 -16.62
CA GLY A 254 26.75 -27.30 -17.61
C GLY A 254 27.64 -26.09 -17.78
N ILE A 255 28.23 -25.61 -16.68
CA ILE A 255 29.20 -24.52 -16.73
C ILE A 255 30.58 -25.19 -16.77
N ASN A 256 31.25 -25.08 -17.91
CA ASN A 256 32.64 -25.52 -18.07
C ASN A 256 33.52 -24.26 -18.15
N PRO A 257 33.85 -23.61 -17.01
CA PRO A 257 34.96 -22.68 -16.98
C PRO A 257 36.22 -23.55 -17.09
N ASP A 258 37.09 -23.27 -18.06
CA ASP A 258 38.25 -24.10 -18.43
C ASP A 258 38.98 -24.74 -17.21
N PRO A 259 39.26 -26.06 -17.21
CA PRO A 259 39.49 -26.83 -16.01
C PRO A 259 40.98 -26.90 -15.64
N VAL A 260 41.27 -26.71 -14.37
CA VAL A 260 41.90 -27.83 -13.65
C VAL A 260 41.14 -27.96 -12.33
N VAL A 261 40.34 -29.03 -12.18
CA VAL A 261 39.71 -29.50 -10.92
C VAL A 261 38.33 -28.91 -10.54
N PHE A 262 37.26 -29.10 -11.32
CA PHE A 262 35.90 -29.17 -10.72
C PHE A 262 35.22 -30.46 -11.13
N ASN A 263 35.46 -31.51 -10.35
CA ASN A 263 34.66 -32.72 -10.37
C ASN A 263 33.58 -32.53 -9.29
N PRO A 264 32.28 -32.59 -9.61
CA PRO A 264 31.23 -32.42 -8.62
C PRO A 264 31.39 -33.45 -7.48
N LEU A 265 31.22 -32.96 -6.25
CA LEU A 265 31.23 -33.63 -4.94
C LEU A 265 31.41 -35.17 -4.94
N PRO A 266 32.54 -35.69 -4.42
CA PRO A 266 32.55 -36.93 -3.67
C PRO A 266 32.39 -36.63 -2.18
N ASN A 267 31.49 -37.36 -1.53
CA ASN A 267 31.08 -37.26 -0.11
C ASN A 267 32.17 -37.56 0.94
N THR A 268 33.44 -37.35 0.61
CA THR A 268 34.60 -37.53 1.48
C THR A 268 35.73 -36.63 0.97
N VAL A 269 35.85 -35.43 1.53
CA VAL A 269 36.98 -34.54 1.24
C VAL A 269 38.16 -34.92 2.14
N VAL A 270 39.31 -35.21 1.52
CA VAL A 270 40.61 -35.29 2.19
C VAL A 270 41.41 -34.08 1.73
N ALA A 271 41.96 -33.35 2.71
CA ALA A 271 42.61 -32.05 2.61
C ALA A 271 43.52 -31.79 1.39
N SER A 272 43.14 -30.82 0.55
CA SER A 272 44.04 -29.79 0.00
C SER A 272 43.26 -28.54 -0.48
N THR A 273 43.03 -27.64 0.47
CA THR A 273 42.83 -26.17 0.40
C THR A 273 41.72 -25.51 -0.43
N THR A 274 41.11 -26.09 -1.46
CA THR A 274 40.09 -25.39 -2.27
C THR A 274 38.82 -26.22 -2.51
N TYR A 275 37.65 -25.61 -2.35
CA TYR A 275 36.31 -26.19 -2.49
C TYR A 275 35.47 -25.37 -3.48
N THR A 276 34.45 -25.96 -4.11
CA THR A 276 33.49 -25.21 -4.94
C THR A 276 32.07 -25.65 -4.75
N TYR A 277 31.14 -24.72 -4.95
CA TYR A 277 29.71 -24.97 -4.98
C TYR A 277 29.03 -24.13 -6.08
N ILE A 278 27.82 -24.56 -6.46
CA ILE A 278 27.00 -23.89 -7.47
C ILE A 278 25.65 -23.55 -6.85
N VAL A 279 25.23 -22.30 -7.02
CA VAL A 279 23.92 -21.79 -6.60
C VAL A 279 23.07 -21.53 -7.83
N ASP A 280 21.86 -22.11 -7.86
CA ASP A 280 20.83 -21.78 -8.83
C ASP A 280 19.94 -20.67 -8.25
N THR A 281 19.70 -19.63 -9.04
CA THR A 281 18.78 -18.52 -8.72
C THR A 281 17.61 -18.56 -9.69
N VAL A 282 16.39 -18.52 -9.15
CA VAL A 282 15.18 -18.34 -9.94
C VAL A 282 14.44 -17.11 -9.42
N SER A 283 14.18 -16.17 -10.31
CA SER A 283 13.32 -15.02 -10.07
C SER A 283 11.92 -15.30 -10.61
N SER A 284 10.92 -14.92 -9.83
CA SER A 284 9.55 -14.76 -10.30
C SER A 284 9.04 -13.37 -9.93
N SER A 285 9.93 -12.37 -9.90
CA SER A 285 9.55 -10.99 -9.59
C SER A 285 8.65 -10.40 -10.66
N GLY A 286 7.72 -9.52 -10.29
CA GLY A 286 6.89 -8.80 -11.27
C GLY A 286 7.66 -7.77 -12.10
N SER A 287 8.83 -7.32 -11.62
CA SER A 287 9.67 -6.31 -12.24
C SER A 287 11.16 -6.65 -12.06
N SER A 288 12.03 -6.01 -12.85
CA SER A 288 13.48 -6.08 -12.61
C SER A 288 13.80 -5.50 -11.22
N ILE A 289 14.72 -6.13 -10.51
CA ILE A 289 15.21 -5.73 -9.20
C ILE A 289 16.62 -5.19 -9.40
N PRO A 290 16.81 -3.87 -9.39
CA PRO A 290 18.11 -3.30 -9.71
C PRO A 290 19.05 -3.35 -8.51
N THR A 291 20.36 -3.24 -8.77
CA THR A 291 21.40 -3.00 -7.74
C THR A 291 21.43 -4.07 -6.63
N VAL A 292 21.56 -5.33 -7.03
CA VAL A 292 21.61 -6.51 -6.16
C VAL A 292 23.05 -6.99 -5.98
N GLN A 293 23.34 -7.53 -4.79
CA GLN A 293 24.63 -8.15 -4.49
C GLN A 293 24.49 -9.52 -3.85
N TRP A 294 25.48 -10.37 -4.09
CA TRP A 294 25.66 -11.61 -3.35
C TRP A 294 26.24 -11.33 -1.97
N LYS A 295 25.53 -11.77 -0.94
CA LYS A 295 26.06 -11.88 0.42
C LYS A 295 26.53 -13.30 0.67
N VAL A 296 27.82 -13.46 0.98
CA VAL A 296 28.43 -14.73 1.37
C VAL A 296 28.79 -14.66 2.84
N THR A 297 28.37 -15.63 3.64
CA THR A 297 28.70 -15.71 5.07
C THR A 297 29.38 -17.05 5.38
N ILE A 298 30.48 -16.98 6.13
CA ILE A 298 31.26 -18.13 6.55
C ILE A 298 31.31 -18.16 8.08
N ASP A 299 30.58 -19.13 8.64
CA ASP A 299 30.61 -19.42 10.06
C ASP A 299 31.75 -20.40 10.34
N GLY A 300 32.76 -19.96 11.11
CA GLY A 300 33.91 -20.78 11.46
C GLY A 300 33.79 -21.50 12.80
N PRO A 301 34.68 -22.46 13.09
CA PRO A 301 34.72 -23.16 14.38
C PRO A 301 35.18 -22.25 15.55
N SER A 302 35.77 -21.11 15.23
CA SER A 302 36.14 -20.04 16.14
C SER A 302 36.11 -18.70 15.40
N VAL A 303 36.32 -17.60 16.13
CA VAL A 303 36.44 -16.25 15.53
C VAL A 303 37.44 -16.26 14.38
N LEU A 304 37.01 -15.77 13.23
CA LEU A 304 37.80 -15.67 12.01
C LEU A 304 38.36 -14.26 11.82
N SER A 305 39.48 -14.15 11.12
CA SER A 305 40.02 -12.89 10.60
C SER A 305 40.03 -12.89 9.09
N VAL A 306 40.01 -11.69 8.51
CA VAL A 306 40.25 -11.50 7.07
C VAL A 306 41.56 -12.20 6.66
N GLY A 307 41.54 -12.88 5.51
CA GLY A 307 42.66 -13.68 5.00
C GLY A 307 42.75 -15.12 5.51
N MET A 308 41.89 -15.55 6.46
CA MET A 308 41.83 -16.98 6.84
C MET A 308 41.07 -17.82 5.81
N VAL A 309 40.05 -17.23 5.19
CA VAL A 309 39.24 -17.88 4.16
C VAL A 309 39.04 -16.87 3.03
N HIS A 310 39.30 -17.31 1.81
CA HIS A 310 39.08 -16.53 0.59
C HIS A 310 37.95 -17.18 -0.19
N VAL A 311 37.08 -16.36 -0.77
CA VAL A 311 36.03 -16.83 -1.68
C VAL A 311 36.20 -16.08 -2.98
N ASP A 312 36.13 -16.80 -4.08
CA ASP A 312 36.23 -16.25 -5.42
C ASP A 312 35.04 -16.73 -6.24
N GLU A 313 34.35 -15.80 -6.89
CA GLU A 313 33.38 -16.09 -7.94
C GLU A 313 34.15 -16.54 -9.17
N VAL A 314 34.06 -17.81 -9.55
CA VAL A 314 34.84 -18.37 -10.65
C VAL A 314 34.07 -18.42 -11.97
N GLY A 315 32.79 -18.07 -11.93
CA GLY A 315 31.97 -17.92 -13.11
C GLY A 315 30.48 -17.90 -12.80
N TRP A 316 29.72 -17.53 -13.82
CA TRP A 316 28.27 -17.52 -13.78
C TRP A 316 27.71 -17.83 -15.16
N GLN A 317 26.47 -18.30 -15.18
CA GLN A 317 25.73 -18.62 -16.39
C GLN A 317 24.32 -18.10 -16.26
N ASP A 318 23.96 -17.21 -17.17
CA ASP A 318 22.59 -16.84 -17.50
C ASP A 318 22.13 -17.67 -18.72
N PRO A 319 20.82 -17.87 -18.98
CA PRO A 319 20.34 -18.51 -20.20
C PRO A 319 20.99 -18.01 -21.49
N ASP A 320 21.29 -16.71 -21.59
CA ASP A 320 21.84 -16.09 -22.81
C ASP A 320 23.32 -15.66 -22.71
N GLU A 321 23.90 -15.67 -21.50
CA GLU A 321 25.27 -15.21 -21.26
C GLU A 321 26.06 -16.13 -20.32
N LEU A 322 27.38 -16.20 -20.51
CA LEU A 322 28.27 -16.93 -19.61
C LEU A 322 29.57 -16.16 -19.37
N SER A 323 30.04 -16.22 -18.13
CA SER A 323 31.35 -15.69 -17.73
C SER A 323 32.16 -16.77 -17.02
N GLY A 324 33.44 -16.85 -17.35
CA GLY A 324 34.44 -17.68 -16.65
C GLY A 324 35.58 -16.86 -16.05
N ASN A 325 35.37 -15.54 -15.85
CA ASN A 325 36.33 -14.70 -15.16
C ASN A 325 36.25 -14.97 -13.65
N ILE A 326 37.39 -14.82 -12.97
CA ILE A 326 37.49 -15.03 -11.52
C ILE A 326 37.48 -13.68 -10.82
N PHE A 327 36.52 -13.46 -9.91
CA PHE A 327 36.37 -12.24 -9.13
C PHE A 327 36.44 -12.54 -7.63
N HIS A 328 37.24 -11.78 -6.89
CA HIS A 328 37.42 -12.00 -5.46
C HIS A 328 36.25 -11.46 -4.65
N TYR A 329 35.79 -12.17 -3.62
CA TYR A 329 34.86 -11.63 -2.62
C TYR A 329 35.62 -10.93 -1.50
N LYS A 330 35.39 -9.63 -1.36
CA LYS A 330 35.97 -8.81 -0.30
C LYS A 330 35.40 -9.19 1.06
N MET A 331 36.21 -9.83 1.89
CA MET A 331 35.76 -10.35 3.19
C MET A 331 35.89 -9.33 4.31
N SER A 332 34.90 -9.31 5.19
CA SER A 332 34.88 -8.50 6.40
C SER A 332 34.49 -9.33 7.62
N VAL A 333 34.93 -8.93 8.82
CA VAL A 333 34.58 -9.65 10.06
C VAL A 333 33.32 -9.04 10.68
N VAL A 334 32.27 -9.84 10.80
CA VAL A 334 30.99 -9.45 11.42
C VAL A 334 30.60 -10.50 12.45
N GLY A 335 30.48 -10.10 13.72
CA GLY A 335 30.07 -11.02 14.79
C GLY A 335 31.03 -12.20 15.03
N GLY A 336 32.27 -12.13 14.53
CA GLY A 336 33.25 -13.23 14.59
C GLY A 336 33.26 -14.14 13.35
N ASN A 337 32.35 -13.94 12.42
CA ASN A 337 32.26 -14.63 11.14
C ASN A 337 32.89 -13.80 10.02
N LEU A 338 33.17 -14.43 8.87
CA LEU A 338 33.51 -13.71 7.65
C LEU A 338 32.26 -13.48 6.81
N VAL A 339 32.07 -12.24 6.36
CA VAL A 339 30.95 -11.82 5.50
C VAL A 339 31.50 -10.99 4.35
N ALA A 340 31.13 -11.35 3.13
CA ALA A 340 31.30 -10.52 1.94
C ALA A 340 29.95 -10.06 1.40
N ILE A 341 29.91 -8.88 0.82
CA ILE A 341 28.77 -8.33 0.08
C ILE A 341 29.31 -7.84 -1.26
N GLY A 342 28.98 -8.58 -2.33
CA GLY A 342 29.49 -8.37 -3.69
C GLY A 342 30.90 -8.95 -3.93
N SER A 343 31.16 -9.34 -5.17
CA SER A 343 32.49 -9.65 -5.69
C SER A 343 33.13 -8.40 -6.29
N CYS A 344 34.46 -8.40 -6.43
CA CYS A 344 35.20 -7.28 -6.99
C CYS A 344 34.87 -7.05 -8.48
N THR A 345 34.83 -5.78 -8.92
CA THR A 345 34.59 -5.41 -10.34
C THR A 345 35.74 -5.76 -11.27
N THR A 346 36.94 -6.01 -10.72
CA THR A 346 38.14 -6.36 -11.50
C THR A 346 38.49 -7.82 -11.26
N ALA A 347 38.63 -8.58 -12.35
CA ALA A 347 39.01 -9.98 -12.27
C ALA A 347 40.43 -10.13 -11.67
N ASP A 348 40.57 -11.11 -10.77
CA ASP A 348 41.84 -11.55 -10.16
C ASP A 348 42.61 -10.49 -9.33
N ASP A 349 41.91 -9.53 -8.70
CA ASP A 349 42.58 -8.52 -7.84
C ASP A 349 43.07 -9.10 -6.48
N HIS A 350 42.55 -10.26 -6.03
CA HIS A 350 42.93 -10.95 -4.78
C HIS A 350 43.15 -10.02 -3.56
N SER A 351 42.44 -8.90 -3.56
CA SER A 351 42.68 -7.74 -2.71
C SER A 351 41.38 -7.36 -2.04
N ASP A 352 41.39 -7.31 -0.72
CA ASP A 352 40.26 -6.81 0.07
C ASP A 352 40.07 -5.27 -0.08
N ALA A 353 40.86 -4.60 -0.93
CA ALA A 353 40.78 -3.17 -1.19
C ALA A 353 40.09 -2.82 -2.53
N CYS A 354 39.33 -3.74 -3.11
CA CYS A 354 38.61 -3.53 -4.37
C CYS A 354 37.27 -2.79 -4.21
N THR A 355 36.74 -2.31 -5.34
CA THR A 355 35.34 -1.91 -5.52
C THR A 355 34.52 -3.15 -5.87
N VAL A 356 33.33 -3.27 -5.28
CA VAL A 356 32.41 -4.38 -5.54
C VAL A 356 31.39 -3.99 -6.61
N ASP A 357 30.98 -4.95 -7.42
CA ASP A 357 30.00 -4.76 -8.49
C ASP A 357 28.57 -4.99 -7.97
N ASP A 358 27.59 -4.49 -8.69
CA ASP A 358 26.18 -4.86 -8.54
C ASP A 358 25.59 -5.29 -9.88
N PHE A 359 24.45 -5.97 -9.81
CA PHE A 359 23.74 -6.45 -11.00
C PHE A 359 22.24 -6.40 -10.77
N ASP A 360 21.49 -6.46 -11.86
CA ASP A 360 20.02 -6.45 -11.83
C ASP A 360 19.49 -7.89 -11.95
N ILE A 361 18.34 -8.17 -11.34
CA ILE A 361 17.62 -9.44 -11.47
C ILE A 361 16.32 -9.21 -12.21
N ASP A 362 16.13 -9.83 -13.37
CA ASP A 362 14.93 -9.67 -14.19
C ASP A 362 13.77 -10.62 -13.78
N PRO A 363 12.50 -10.32 -14.17
CA PRO A 363 11.27 -11.04 -13.79
C PRO A 363 11.21 -12.56 -13.99
N ILE A 364 12.15 -13.11 -14.76
CA ILE A 364 12.18 -14.53 -15.15
C ILE A 364 13.60 -15.11 -15.13
N ASP A 365 14.50 -14.42 -14.44
CA ASP A 365 15.90 -14.82 -14.35
C ASP A 365 16.04 -16.23 -13.81
N ASN A 366 16.86 -17.00 -14.50
CA ASN A 366 17.18 -18.36 -14.13
C ASN A 366 18.66 -18.61 -14.39
N PHE A 367 19.50 -18.03 -13.54
CA PHE A 367 20.94 -18.05 -13.69
C PHE A 367 21.61 -18.86 -12.59
N LYS A 368 22.88 -19.16 -12.81
CA LYS A 368 23.73 -19.97 -11.95
C LYS A 368 24.99 -19.21 -11.61
N ASN A 369 25.46 -19.36 -10.37
CA ASN A 369 26.71 -18.77 -9.91
C ASN A 369 27.61 -19.84 -9.29
N ILE A 370 28.91 -19.76 -9.56
CA ILE A 370 29.91 -20.69 -9.03
C ILE A 370 30.93 -19.94 -8.20
N ASP A 371 31.13 -20.43 -6.98
CA ASP A 371 32.23 -19.97 -6.14
C ASP A 371 33.22 -21.06 -5.87
N SER A 372 34.47 -20.63 -5.71
CA SER A 372 35.50 -21.37 -5.01
C SER A 372 35.79 -20.77 -3.64
N ILE A 373 36.13 -21.63 -2.69
CA ILE A 373 36.53 -21.27 -1.33
C ILE A 373 37.92 -21.84 -1.06
N HIS A 374 38.85 -20.98 -0.68
CA HIS A 374 40.19 -21.35 -0.29
C HIS A 374 40.43 -21.12 1.21
N PHE A 375 40.97 -22.13 1.89
CA PHE A 375 41.34 -22.03 3.31
C PHE A 375 42.84 -21.83 3.46
N ASP A 376 43.24 -20.65 3.96
CA ASP A 376 44.64 -20.37 4.27
C ASP A 376 45.14 -21.27 5.42
N ALA A 377 46.45 -21.52 5.47
CA ALA A 377 47.07 -22.32 6.52
C ALA A 377 46.74 -21.82 7.94
N SER A 378 46.53 -20.51 8.11
CA SER A 378 46.18 -19.87 9.38
C SER A 378 44.74 -20.11 9.84
N ALA A 379 43.84 -20.59 8.96
CA ALA A 379 42.46 -20.86 9.34
C ALA A 379 42.38 -22.03 10.36
N PRO A 380 41.57 -21.93 11.42
CA PRO A 380 41.46 -23.00 12.43
C PRO A 380 40.90 -24.31 11.84
N SER A 381 41.40 -25.45 12.29
CA SER A 381 40.77 -26.74 11.96
C SER A 381 39.40 -26.86 12.61
N GLY A 382 38.43 -27.43 11.89
CA GLY A 382 37.06 -27.58 12.38
C GLY A 382 36.03 -27.49 11.26
N VAL A 383 34.77 -27.31 11.68
CA VAL A 383 33.61 -27.26 10.77
C VAL A 383 33.33 -25.81 10.40
N TYR A 384 33.15 -25.57 9.10
CA TYR A 384 32.76 -24.31 8.50
C TYR A 384 31.41 -24.46 7.83
N VAL A 385 30.49 -23.52 8.07
CA VAL A 385 29.19 -23.46 7.39
C VAL A 385 29.20 -22.28 6.43
N ILE A 386 28.93 -22.55 5.16
CA ILE A 386 28.94 -21.55 4.10
C ILE A 386 27.50 -21.23 3.74
N LYS A 387 27.20 -19.94 3.65
CA LYS A 387 25.86 -19.44 3.37
C LYS A 387 25.87 -18.38 2.28
N ARG A 388 24.80 -18.34 1.52
CA ARG A 388 24.53 -17.39 0.43
C ARG A 388 23.17 -16.74 0.61
N GLN A 389 23.07 -15.48 0.20
CA GLN A 389 21.83 -14.71 0.15
C GLN A 389 21.97 -13.58 -0.87
N LEU A 390 20.90 -13.21 -1.56
CA LEU A 390 20.84 -11.98 -2.34
C LEU A 390 20.36 -10.84 -1.45
N VAL A 391 21.02 -9.68 -1.55
CA VAL A 391 20.69 -8.50 -0.75
C VAL A 391 20.62 -7.25 -1.64
N ASN A 392 19.81 -6.29 -1.22
CA ASN A 392 19.76 -4.97 -1.83
C ASN A 392 21.03 -4.18 -1.45
N THR A 393 21.67 -3.51 -2.42
CA THR A 393 22.91 -2.74 -2.18
C THR A 393 22.71 -1.49 -1.31
N GLU A 394 21.52 -0.89 -1.31
CA GLU A 394 21.23 0.38 -0.65
C GLU A 394 21.11 0.22 0.87
N ASP A 395 20.40 -0.81 1.32
CA ASP A 395 20.09 -1.03 2.74
C ASP A 395 20.54 -2.39 3.31
N GLY A 396 21.05 -3.29 2.46
CA GLY A 396 21.46 -4.64 2.85
C GLY A 396 20.30 -5.57 3.21
N SER A 397 19.07 -5.19 2.90
CA SER A 397 17.88 -6.02 3.16
C SER A 397 17.93 -7.31 2.33
N PRO A 398 17.45 -8.44 2.88
CA PRO A 398 17.44 -9.71 2.17
C PRO A 398 16.38 -9.71 1.06
N LEU A 399 16.80 -10.08 -0.16
CA LEU A 399 15.94 -10.25 -1.33
C LEU A 399 15.64 -11.73 -1.63
N SER A 400 16.39 -12.65 -1.04
CA SER A 400 16.17 -14.08 -1.14
C SER A 400 16.28 -14.80 0.20
N ASN A 401 15.92 -16.08 0.21
CA ASN A 401 16.19 -16.97 1.33
C ASN A 401 17.69 -17.06 1.64
N GLU A 402 18.07 -17.16 2.92
CA GLU A 402 19.44 -17.53 3.30
C GLU A 402 19.62 -19.04 3.05
N LEU A 403 20.53 -19.37 2.14
CA LEU A 403 20.83 -20.74 1.74
C LEU A 403 22.13 -21.21 2.39
N ILE A 404 22.08 -22.30 3.15
CA ILE A 404 23.28 -23.04 3.55
C ILE A 404 23.73 -23.85 2.33
N VAL A 405 24.80 -23.40 1.67
CA VAL A 405 25.28 -24.04 0.44
C VAL A 405 26.06 -25.30 0.74
N ASP A 406 26.91 -25.28 1.77
CA ASP A 406 27.69 -26.43 2.18
C ASP A 406 28.17 -26.35 3.64
N THR A 407 28.62 -27.48 4.17
CA THR A 407 29.30 -27.63 5.46
C THR A 407 30.61 -28.39 5.28
N VAL A 408 31.72 -27.68 5.41
CA VAL A 408 33.06 -28.16 5.10
C VAL A 408 33.86 -28.40 6.38
N THR A 409 34.69 -29.46 6.41
CA THR A 409 35.63 -29.70 7.51
C THR A 409 37.06 -29.48 7.02
N LYS A 410 37.81 -28.58 7.69
CA LYS A 410 39.23 -28.31 7.41
C LYS A 410 40.15 -29.11 8.33
#